data_AF-A0A7S1CHK0-F1
#
_entry.id   AF-A0A7S1CHK0-F1
#
_cell.length_a   1.000
_cell.length_b   1.000
_cell.length_c   1.000
_cell.angle_alpha   90.00
_cell.angle_beta   90.00
_cell.angle_gamma   90.00
#
_symmetry.space_group_name_H-M   'P 1'
#
loop_
_entity.id
_entity.type
_entity.pdbx_description
1 polymer ?
#
loop_
_entity_poly.entity_id
_entity_poly.type
_entity_poly.pdbx_seq_one_letter_code
_entity_poly.pdbx_strand_id
1 'polypeptide(L)'
;GDREMAAAFEAAGFDAWDVTTSDLLAGRVSLARFRGVAFVGGFSHADVFGSAKGWAGVIRGSPALSRAFAAFFARADTFSLGVCNGAQLMTILGVVPTADGGGEEASESRPRFIDNASGRFESRLASVTILPSPAVMLRGLAGSTMGVWVAHGEGRAHFPGGSLQADSVRSRGLAPVRYVDDAGAVTDQYPFCPNGSPHGIASFCSPDGRHLAMMPHPERLFTQWQWPWQPEHWRALPASPWLRMFQNARAWCDETPAVAAEAMRDLSAAMTAAVPRPLVPVVATSASEAAAAGGAGGDADAMATHVPAAAAAAANLVGVDAMDGDGARARAIRAAAPRAM
;
A
#
# COMPACT_ATOMS: atom_id res chain seq x y z
N GLY A 1 0.86 11.94 -5.10
CA GLY A 1 0.84 10.87 -4.09
C GLY A 1 1.76 9.76 -4.52
N ASP A 2 1.45 9.19 -5.68
CA ASP A 2 2.20 8.18 -6.41
C ASP A 2 3.62 8.58 -6.83
N ARG A 3 3.81 9.73 -7.47
CA ARG A 3 5.13 10.11 -8.02
C ARG A 3 6.19 10.31 -6.95
N GLU A 4 5.84 11.01 -5.87
CA GLU A 4 6.73 11.21 -4.74
C GLU A 4 6.99 9.90 -3.97
N MET A 5 5.99 9.01 -3.88
CA MET A 5 6.15 7.68 -3.30
C MET A 5 7.14 6.83 -4.11
N ALA A 6 6.97 6.77 -5.43
CA ALA A 6 7.89 6.07 -6.33
C ALA A 6 9.31 6.62 -6.20
N ALA A 7 9.48 7.94 -6.20
CA ALA A 7 10.80 8.57 -6.04
C ALA A 7 11.46 8.24 -4.69
N ALA A 8 10.68 8.15 -3.59
CA ALA A 8 11.21 7.79 -2.28
C ALA A 8 11.71 6.33 -2.24
N PHE A 9 10.99 5.40 -2.88
CA PHE A 9 11.42 4.01 -3.02
C PHE A 9 12.63 3.86 -3.96
N GLU A 10 12.65 4.58 -5.08
CA GLU A 10 13.81 4.62 -6.00
C GLU A 10 15.06 5.17 -5.27
N ALA A 11 14.91 6.21 -4.45
CA ALA A 11 16.00 6.76 -3.63
C ALA A 11 16.54 5.77 -2.58
N ALA A 12 15.72 4.79 -2.16
CA ALA A 12 16.14 3.69 -1.30
C ALA A 12 16.68 2.46 -2.09
N GLY A 13 16.73 2.55 -3.42
CA GLY A 13 17.32 1.54 -4.30
C GLY A 13 16.35 0.50 -4.86
N PHE A 14 15.03 0.71 -4.74
CA PHE A 14 14.03 -0.16 -5.37
C PHE A 14 13.80 0.21 -6.85
N ASP A 15 13.33 -0.76 -7.63
CA ASP A 15 12.67 -0.47 -8.90
C ASP A 15 11.18 -0.23 -8.65
N ALA A 16 10.72 1.01 -8.83
CA ALA A 16 9.33 1.40 -8.63
C ALA A 16 8.49 1.23 -9.92
N TRP A 17 7.33 0.59 -9.77
CA TRP A 17 6.36 0.34 -10.83
C TRP A 17 5.06 1.08 -10.50
N ASP A 18 4.59 1.90 -11.44
CA ASP A 18 3.24 2.43 -11.40
C ASP A 18 2.25 1.32 -11.79
N VAL A 19 1.37 0.96 -10.86
CA VAL A 19 0.40 -0.13 -11.06
C VAL A 19 -0.97 0.41 -10.68
N THR A 20 -1.88 0.40 -11.64
CA THR A 20 -3.27 0.76 -11.38
C THR A 20 -4.08 -0.47 -10.98
N THR A 21 -5.19 -0.26 -10.26
CA THR A 21 -6.14 -1.35 -10.01
C THR A 21 -6.69 -1.96 -11.31
N SER A 22 -6.79 -1.16 -12.38
CA SER A 22 -7.16 -1.63 -13.71
C SER A 22 -6.11 -2.55 -14.35
N ASP A 23 -4.82 -2.33 -14.11
CA ASP A 23 -3.76 -3.23 -14.58
C ASP A 23 -3.84 -4.60 -13.92
N LEU A 24 -4.14 -4.62 -12.61
CA LEU A 24 -4.34 -5.86 -11.86
C LEU A 24 -5.59 -6.61 -12.34
N LEU A 25 -6.71 -5.90 -12.57
CA LEU A 25 -7.95 -6.49 -13.09
C LEU A 25 -7.77 -7.08 -14.49
N ALA A 26 -7.05 -6.37 -15.35
CA ALA A 26 -6.76 -6.82 -16.70
C ALA A 26 -5.65 -7.89 -16.76
N GLY A 27 -5.05 -8.26 -15.63
CA GLY A 27 -3.95 -9.23 -15.57
C GLY A 27 -2.66 -8.74 -16.26
N ARG A 28 -2.52 -7.44 -16.53
CA ARG A 28 -1.30 -6.85 -17.12
C ARG A 28 -0.12 -6.92 -16.17
N VAL A 29 -0.39 -6.90 -14.87
CA VAL A 29 0.59 -7.02 -13.79
C VAL A 29 0.03 -7.96 -12.71
N SER A 30 0.90 -8.73 -12.06
CA SER A 30 0.54 -9.60 -10.94
C SER A 30 1.26 -9.16 -9.66
N LEU A 31 0.53 -9.12 -8.54
CA LEU A 31 1.09 -8.85 -7.21
C LEU A 31 2.14 -9.88 -6.78
N ALA A 32 2.12 -11.08 -7.35
CA ALA A 32 3.12 -12.12 -7.08
C ALA A 32 4.54 -11.69 -7.47
N ARG A 33 4.68 -10.73 -8.39
CA ARG A 33 5.98 -10.20 -8.83
C ARG A 33 6.68 -9.37 -7.74
N PHE A 34 5.92 -8.69 -6.88
CA PHE A 34 6.50 -7.66 -6.02
C PHE A 34 6.91 -8.18 -4.65
N ARG A 35 7.97 -7.60 -4.09
CA ARG A 35 8.37 -7.73 -2.68
C ARG A 35 7.66 -6.73 -1.79
N GLY A 36 7.36 -5.54 -2.31
CA GLY A 36 6.62 -4.51 -1.60
C GLY A 36 5.50 -3.91 -2.43
N VAL A 37 4.45 -3.47 -1.75
CA VAL A 37 3.38 -2.66 -2.34
C VAL A 37 3.15 -1.43 -1.47
N ALA A 38 3.17 -0.25 -2.09
CA ALA A 38 2.76 0.98 -1.44
C ALA A 38 1.39 1.46 -1.95
N PHE A 39 0.41 1.53 -1.06
CA PHE A 39 -0.87 2.17 -1.30
C PHE A 39 -0.71 3.68 -1.05
N VAL A 40 -0.84 4.46 -2.12
CA VAL A 40 -0.44 5.86 -2.13
C VAL A 40 -1.54 6.76 -1.55
N GLY A 41 -1.16 7.96 -1.11
CA GLY A 41 -2.11 8.98 -0.69
C GLY A 41 -2.80 9.67 -1.86
N GLY A 42 -3.98 10.23 -1.61
CA GLY A 42 -4.83 10.87 -2.62
C GLY A 42 -6.28 10.93 -2.16
N PHE A 43 -7.20 11.04 -3.12
CA PHE A 43 -8.65 10.99 -2.90
C PHE A 43 -9.22 9.96 -3.88
N SER A 44 -8.96 8.66 -3.64
CA SER A 44 -9.41 7.62 -4.57
C SER A 44 -10.94 7.62 -4.64
N HIS A 45 -11.49 7.58 -5.86
CA HIS A 45 -12.93 7.80 -6.10
C HIS A 45 -13.48 9.10 -5.49
N ALA A 46 -12.63 10.13 -5.38
CA ALA A 46 -12.93 11.42 -4.74
C ALA A 46 -13.45 11.29 -3.30
N ASP A 47 -13.15 10.16 -2.64
CA ASP A 47 -13.66 9.76 -1.32
C ASP A 47 -15.21 9.83 -1.21
N VAL A 48 -15.91 9.70 -2.34
CA VAL A 48 -17.36 9.54 -2.38
C VAL A 48 -17.69 8.21 -1.68
N PHE A 49 -18.55 8.27 -0.65
CA PHE A 49 -18.86 7.22 0.34
C PHE A 49 -17.91 7.11 1.55
N GLY A 50 -16.90 7.97 1.64
CA GLY A 50 -15.88 7.99 2.68
C GLY A 50 -14.55 7.46 2.16
N SER A 51 -13.47 7.93 2.78
CA SER A 51 -12.14 7.78 2.20
C SER A 51 -11.72 6.34 1.98
N ALA A 52 -11.18 6.07 0.79
CA ALA A 52 -10.73 4.75 0.31
C ALA A 52 -11.81 3.64 0.25
N LYS A 53 -13.08 3.89 0.59
CA LYS A 53 -14.12 2.86 0.56
C LYS A 53 -14.44 2.39 -0.87
N GLY A 54 -14.49 3.31 -1.84
CA GLY A 54 -14.66 2.95 -3.25
C GLY A 54 -13.53 2.04 -3.73
N TRP A 55 -12.28 2.35 -3.36
CA TRP A 55 -11.12 1.53 -3.69
C TRP A 55 -11.18 0.15 -3.03
N ALA A 56 -11.53 0.08 -1.73
CA ALA A 56 -11.75 -1.17 -1.04
C ALA A 56 -12.87 -2.01 -1.68
N GLY A 57 -13.95 -1.35 -2.11
CA GLY A 57 -15.08 -1.97 -2.81
C GLY A 57 -14.67 -2.62 -4.12
N VAL A 58 -13.80 -1.96 -4.92
CA VAL A 58 -13.26 -2.56 -6.15
C VAL A 58 -12.42 -3.81 -5.85
N ILE A 59 -11.56 -3.76 -4.82
CA ILE A 59 -10.72 -4.90 -4.43
C ILE A 59 -11.56 -6.07 -3.92
N ARG A 60 -12.53 -5.79 -3.03
CA ARG A 60 -13.38 -6.82 -2.41
C ARG A 60 -14.42 -7.39 -3.39
N GLY A 61 -14.98 -6.53 -4.24
CA GLY A 61 -16.01 -6.90 -5.20
C GLY A 61 -15.48 -7.76 -6.35
N SER A 62 -14.16 -7.77 -6.59
CA SER A 62 -13.52 -8.67 -7.56
C SER A 62 -12.92 -9.89 -6.86
N PRO A 63 -13.46 -11.10 -7.06
CA PRO A 63 -12.88 -12.32 -6.48
C PRO A 63 -11.42 -12.54 -6.88
N ALA A 64 -11.03 -12.11 -8.08
CA ALA A 64 -9.66 -12.21 -8.56
C ALA A 64 -8.72 -11.29 -7.78
N LEU A 65 -9.07 -10.00 -7.62
CA LEU A 65 -8.27 -9.06 -6.84
C LEU A 65 -8.21 -9.45 -5.36
N SER A 66 -9.36 -9.78 -4.77
CA SER A 66 -9.44 -10.20 -3.38
C SER A 66 -8.48 -11.36 -3.07
N ARG A 67 -8.47 -12.39 -3.93
CA ARG A 67 -7.50 -13.50 -3.83
C ARG A 67 -6.06 -13.05 -4.03
N ALA A 68 -5.78 -12.18 -5.01
CA ALA A 68 -4.42 -11.70 -5.28
C ALA A 68 -3.84 -10.91 -4.09
N PHE A 69 -4.63 -10.02 -3.49
CA PHE A 69 -4.22 -9.26 -2.30
C PHE A 69 -4.08 -10.18 -1.07
N ALA A 70 -5.03 -11.09 -0.84
CA ALA A 70 -4.93 -12.05 0.26
C ALA A 70 -3.65 -12.91 0.14
N ALA A 71 -3.33 -13.40 -1.07
CA ALA A 71 -2.11 -14.14 -1.33
C ALA A 71 -0.85 -13.26 -1.10
N PHE A 72 -0.88 -11.99 -1.52
CA PHE A 72 0.22 -11.06 -1.29
C PHE A 72 0.50 -10.83 0.21
N PHE A 73 -0.53 -10.59 1.02
CA PHE A 73 -0.37 -10.36 2.46
C PHE A 73 0.04 -11.63 3.22
N ALA A 74 -0.38 -12.81 2.77
CA ALA A 74 -0.05 -14.09 3.38
C ALA A 74 1.41 -14.53 3.16
N ARG A 75 2.08 -14.03 2.12
CA ARG A 75 3.50 -14.31 1.87
C ARG A 75 4.36 -13.72 2.97
N ALA A 76 5.21 -14.51 3.62
CA ALA A 76 6.12 -14.02 4.66
C ALA A 76 7.24 -13.10 4.14
N ASP A 77 7.48 -13.10 2.82
CA ASP A 77 8.51 -12.33 2.15
C ASP A 77 8.00 -10.99 1.58
N THR A 78 6.76 -10.59 1.86
CA THR A 78 6.22 -9.29 1.39
C THR A 78 6.16 -8.24 2.50
N PHE A 79 6.19 -6.97 2.10
CA PHE A 79 5.86 -5.85 2.98
C PHE A 79 4.83 -4.93 2.30
N SER A 80 4.13 -4.10 3.07
CA SER A 80 3.30 -3.05 2.48
C SER A 80 3.30 -1.76 3.27
N LEU A 81 3.19 -0.64 2.55
CA LEU A 81 3.07 0.70 3.11
C LEU A 81 1.76 1.33 2.65
N GLY A 82 0.94 1.83 3.57
CA GLY A 82 -0.22 2.66 3.27
C GLY A 82 0.01 4.05 3.79
N VAL A 83 -0.07 5.06 2.92
CA VAL A 83 0.03 6.46 3.33
C VAL A 83 -1.27 7.21 3.05
N CYS A 84 -1.78 7.93 4.06
CA CYS A 84 -3.02 8.70 3.99
C CYS A 84 -4.20 7.86 3.46
N ASN A 85 -4.59 8.01 2.19
CA ASN A 85 -5.65 7.21 1.57
C ASN A 85 -5.33 5.71 1.51
N GLY A 86 -4.06 5.37 1.28
CA GLY A 86 -3.61 3.99 1.39
C GLY A 86 -3.64 3.45 2.82
N ALA A 87 -3.44 4.30 3.83
CA ALA A 87 -3.54 3.89 5.23
C ALA A 87 -4.99 3.54 5.60
N GLN A 88 -5.94 4.38 5.17
CA GLN A 88 -7.38 4.11 5.29
C GLN A 88 -7.75 2.80 4.60
N LEU A 89 -7.31 2.60 3.35
CA LEU A 89 -7.52 1.35 2.62
C LEU A 89 -7.03 0.12 3.41
N MET A 90 -5.81 0.16 3.94
CA MET A 90 -5.23 -0.97 4.68
C MET A 90 -6.02 -1.31 5.95
N THR A 91 -6.58 -0.30 6.65
CA THR A 91 -7.47 -0.54 7.79
C THR A 91 -8.79 -1.17 7.35
N ILE A 92 -9.37 -0.71 6.23
CA ILE A 92 -10.61 -1.26 5.68
C ILE A 92 -10.39 -2.71 5.26
N LEU A 93 -9.29 -3.03 4.56
CA LEU A 93 -8.96 -4.39 4.12
C LEU A 93 -8.60 -5.34 5.28
N GLY A 94 -8.42 -4.83 6.50
CA GLY A 94 -8.10 -5.64 7.68
C GLY A 94 -6.68 -6.19 7.66
N VAL A 95 -5.74 -5.39 7.14
CA VAL A 95 -4.29 -5.72 7.13
C VAL A 95 -3.61 -5.20 8.39
N VAL A 96 -4.13 -4.10 8.96
CA VAL A 96 -3.63 -3.44 10.17
C VAL A 96 -4.81 -2.89 11.00
N PRO A 97 -4.68 -2.79 12.33
CA PRO A 97 -3.61 -3.33 13.17
C PRO A 97 -3.76 -4.84 13.42
N THR A 98 -4.79 -5.47 12.87
CA THR A 98 -4.99 -6.92 12.88
C THR A 98 -4.63 -7.47 11.50
N ALA A 99 -3.89 -8.58 11.44
CA ALA A 99 -3.54 -9.26 10.19
C ALA A 99 -4.43 -10.51 9.98
N ASP A 100 -5.67 -10.43 10.43
CA ASP A 100 -6.64 -11.53 10.42
C ASP A 100 -7.42 -11.62 9.09
N GLY A 101 -7.41 -10.55 8.27
CA GLY A 101 -8.27 -10.45 7.08
C GLY A 101 -9.75 -10.43 7.45
N GLY A 102 -10.64 -9.96 6.56
CA GLY A 102 -12.09 -10.10 6.82
C GLY A 102 -13.01 -9.21 5.97
N GLY A 103 -14.30 -9.60 5.96
CA GLY A 103 -15.40 -8.90 5.28
C GLY A 103 -15.81 -7.58 5.95
N GLU A 104 -16.85 -6.94 5.41
CA GLU A 104 -17.30 -5.61 5.85
C GLU A 104 -17.71 -5.53 7.32
N GLU A 105 -18.37 -6.56 7.87
CA GLU A 105 -18.76 -6.60 9.29
C GLU A 105 -17.56 -6.56 10.24
N ALA A 106 -16.44 -7.18 9.85
CA ALA A 106 -15.20 -7.11 10.60
C ALA A 106 -14.55 -5.71 10.49
N SER A 107 -14.83 -4.95 9.43
CA SER A 107 -14.31 -3.59 9.24
C SER A 107 -14.90 -2.58 10.22
N GLU A 108 -16.17 -2.75 10.64
CA GLU A 108 -16.85 -1.76 11.49
C GLU A 108 -16.41 -1.84 12.96
N SER A 109 -15.97 -3.02 13.41
CA SER A 109 -15.48 -3.25 14.77
C SER A 109 -13.98 -3.01 14.93
N ARG A 110 -13.24 -2.85 13.83
CA ARG A 110 -11.79 -2.65 13.81
C ARG A 110 -11.37 -1.19 13.99
N PRO A 111 -10.14 -0.96 14.51
CA PRO A 111 -9.51 0.35 14.46
C PRO A 111 -9.40 0.84 13.02
N ARG A 112 -9.81 2.09 12.78
CA ARG A 112 -9.81 2.71 11.44
C ARG A 112 -9.58 4.21 11.54
N PHE A 113 -9.45 4.87 10.41
CA PHE A 113 -9.43 6.33 10.33
C PHE A 113 -10.81 6.87 9.90
N ILE A 114 -11.25 7.95 10.53
CA ILE A 114 -12.53 8.64 10.29
C ILE A 114 -12.28 10.15 10.17
N ASP A 115 -13.36 10.92 9.94
CA ASP A 115 -13.33 12.38 9.95
C ASP A 115 -12.51 12.98 11.10
N ASN A 116 -11.68 13.96 10.76
CA ASN A 116 -10.94 14.75 11.73
C ASN A 116 -11.91 15.35 12.76
N ALA A 117 -11.50 15.43 14.02
CA ALA A 117 -12.29 16.06 15.06
C ALA A 117 -12.62 17.55 14.75
N SER A 118 -11.78 18.22 13.94
CA SER A 118 -12.03 19.59 13.49
C SER A 118 -13.14 19.72 12.43
N GLY A 119 -13.56 18.61 11.81
CA GLY A 119 -14.47 18.62 10.66
C GLY A 119 -13.88 19.29 9.42
N ARG A 120 -12.55 19.48 9.36
CA ARG A 120 -11.85 20.18 8.27
C ARG A 120 -10.70 19.35 7.75
N PHE A 121 -10.35 19.60 6.48
CA PHE A 121 -9.08 19.16 5.92
C PHE A 121 -7.92 19.91 6.57
N GLU A 122 -6.92 19.16 7.05
CA GLU A 122 -5.73 19.72 7.68
C GLU A 122 -4.51 19.50 6.77
N SER A 123 -3.88 20.60 6.35
CA SER A 123 -2.62 20.63 5.60
C SER A 123 -1.56 21.28 6.47
N ARG A 124 -0.69 20.49 7.11
CA ARG A 124 0.25 20.98 8.15
C ARG A 124 1.57 20.23 8.11
N LEU A 125 2.62 20.90 8.58
CA LEU A 125 3.79 20.20 9.10
C LEU A 125 3.55 19.94 10.58
N ALA A 126 3.32 18.69 10.96
CA ALA A 126 3.12 18.28 12.34
C ALA A 126 4.38 17.60 12.89
N SER A 127 4.60 17.67 14.20
CA SER A 127 5.66 16.92 14.86
C SER A 127 5.15 15.54 15.27
N VAL A 128 5.94 14.51 14.98
CA VAL A 128 5.65 13.15 15.44
C VAL A 128 6.84 12.53 16.15
N THR A 129 6.59 11.68 17.13
CA THR A 129 7.58 10.77 17.70
C THR A 129 7.31 9.33 17.26
N ILE A 130 8.37 8.56 17.10
CA ILE A 130 8.31 7.14 16.73
C ILE A 130 8.56 6.30 17.99
N LEU A 131 7.59 5.47 18.37
CA LEU A 131 7.68 4.55 19.50
C LEU A 131 8.28 3.20 19.06
N PRO A 132 8.85 2.42 20.01
CA PRO A 132 9.23 1.03 19.76
C PRO A 132 8.05 0.21 19.22
N SER A 133 8.29 -0.59 18.18
CA SER A 133 7.25 -1.40 17.52
C SER A 133 7.87 -2.52 16.68
N PRO A 134 7.07 -3.51 16.23
CA PRO A 134 7.54 -4.50 15.27
C PRO A 134 7.75 -3.95 13.85
N ALA A 135 7.27 -2.73 13.53
CA ALA A 135 7.22 -2.22 12.17
C ALA A 135 8.61 -2.18 11.49
N VAL A 136 8.82 -3.01 10.47
CA VAL A 136 10.14 -3.19 9.82
C VAL A 136 10.65 -1.89 9.22
N MET A 137 9.77 -1.08 8.63
CA MET A 137 10.12 0.20 8.03
C MET A 137 10.54 1.25 9.08
N LEU A 138 10.21 1.09 10.37
CA LEU A 138 10.56 2.04 11.43
C LEU A 138 11.73 1.58 12.30
N ARG A 139 12.41 0.49 11.90
CA ARG A 139 13.57 -0.04 12.64
C ARG A 139 14.66 1.03 12.81
N GLY A 140 15.13 1.19 14.05
CA GLY A 140 16.18 2.17 14.38
C GLY A 140 15.72 3.63 14.42
N LEU A 141 14.42 3.91 14.23
CA LEU A 141 13.87 5.27 14.35
C LEU A 141 13.17 5.52 15.70
N ALA A 142 12.99 4.49 16.53
CA ALA A 142 12.35 4.63 17.84
C ALA A 142 13.06 5.67 18.73
N GLY A 143 12.28 6.54 19.37
CA GLY A 143 12.76 7.68 20.16
C GLY A 143 13.03 8.95 19.35
N SER A 144 12.97 8.88 18.01
CA SER A 144 13.13 10.08 17.17
C SER A 144 11.86 10.91 17.18
N THR A 145 12.02 12.23 17.30
CA THR A 145 10.95 13.22 17.10
C THR A 145 11.30 14.09 15.90
N MET A 146 10.41 14.14 14.91
CA MET A 146 10.67 14.81 13.65
C MET A 146 9.38 15.33 13.00
N GLY A 147 9.50 16.39 12.20
CA GLY A 147 8.38 16.96 11.45
C GLY A 147 7.92 16.05 10.31
N VAL A 148 6.63 16.04 10.01
CA VAL A 148 6.05 15.28 8.90
C VAL A 148 4.87 16.01 8.27
N TRP A 149 4.71 15.92 6.96
CA TRP A 149 3.57 16.50 6.26
C TRP A 149 2.28 15.73 6.60
N VAL A 150 1.22 16.45 6.90
CA VAL A 150 -0.14 15.97 7.10
C VAL A 150 -1.03 16.65 6.07
N ALA A 151 -1.90 15.88 5.40
CA ALA A 151 -2.80 16.35 4.36
C ALA A 151 -4.05 15.47 4.28
N HIS A 152 -4.95 15.53 5.26
CA HIS A 152 -6.15 14.67 5.31
C HIS A 152 -7.36 15.36 5.94
N GLY A 153 -8.56 14.99 5.50
CA GLY A 153 -9.84 15.31 6.15
C GLY A 153 -10.37 14.19 7.05
N GLU A 154 -9.96 12.95 6.79
CA GLU A 154 -10.43 11.73 7.48
C GLU A 154 -9.27 10.95 8.11
N GLY A 155 -8.47 11.60 8.96
CA GLY A 155 -7.27 10.99 9.56
C GLY A 155 -7.38 10.59 11.02
N ARG A 156 -8.55 10.74 11.65
CA ARG A 156 -8.70 10.50 13.09
C ARG A 156 -8.77 9.00 13.38
N ALA A 157 -7.84 8.48 14.19
CA ALA A 157 -7.91 7.11 14.67
C ALA A 157 -9.18 6.90 15.53
N HIS A 158 -9.96 5.89 15.17
CA HIS A 158 -11.21 5.54 15.83
C HIS A 158 -11.19 4.08 16.25
N PHE A 159 -11.63 3.83 17.50
CA PHE A 159 -11.65 2.53 18.14
C PHE A 159 -13.09 2.20 18.54
N PRO A 160 -13.83 1.41 17.73
CA PRO A 160 -15.21 1.02 18.03
C PRO A 160 -15.34 0.30 19.37
N GLY A 161 -14.33 -0.51 19.74
CA GLY A 161 -14.25 -1.17 21.04
C GLY A 161 -13.83 -0.27 22.20
N GLY A 162 -13.75 1.05 21.98
CA GLY A 162 -13.40 2.03 23.00
C GLY A 162 -11.96 1.92 23.51
N SER A 163 -11.74 2.33 24.76
CA SER A 163 -10.41 2.40 25.40
C SER A 163 -9.71 1.06 25.47
N LEU A 164 -10.42 -0.04 25.77
CA LEU A 164 -9.84 -1.37 25.85
C LEU A 164 -9.19 -1.81 24.53
N GLN A 165 -9.82 -1.49 23.41
CA GLN A 165 -9.27 -1.79 22.09
C GLN A 165 -8.05 -0.91 21.79
N ALA A 166 -8.12 0.39 22.13
CA ALA A 166 -6.99 1.30 21.99
C ALA A 166 -5.78 0.83 22.83
N ASP A 167 -6.01 0.42 24.08
CA ASP A 167 -4.99 -0.07 24.99
C ASP A 167 -4.37 -1.37 24.51
N SER A 168 -5.16 -2.30 23.96
CA SER A 168 -4.66 -3.54 23.34
C SER A 168 -3.76 -3.27 22.13
N VAL A 169 -4.08 -2.29 21.29
CA VAL A 169 -3.23 -1.88 20.16
C VAL A 169 -1.93 -1.24 20.67
N ARG A 170 -2.02 -0.38 21.69
CA ARG A 170 -0.88 0.32 22.29
C ARG A 170 0.08 -0.62 23.01
N SER A 171 -0.42 -1.53 23.85
CA SER A 171 0.41 -2.44 24.65
C SER A 171 1.21 -3.41 23.78
N ARG A 172 0.70 -3.74 22.59
CA ARG A 172 1.39 -4.55 21.58
C ARG A 172 2.30 -3.74 20.65
N GLY A 173 2.41 -2.43 20.83
CA GLY A 173 3.25 -1.56 19.99
C GLY A 173 2.73 -1.41 18.55
N LEU A 174 1.46 -1.70 18.28
CA LEU A 174 0.88 -1.75 16.92
C LEU A 174 0.45 -0.39 16.38
N ALA A 175 0.79 0.67 17.10
CA ALA A 175 0.63 2.04 16.64
C ALA A 175 1.95 2.76 16.97
N PRO A 176 2.94 2.80 16.07
CA PRO A 176 4.25 3.37 16.40
C PRO A 176 4.35 4.89 16.32
N VAL A 177 3.66 5.55 15.39
CA VAL A 177 3.80 6.99 15.15
C VAL A 177 2.78 7.76 15.97
N ARG A 178 3.25 8.81 16.65
CA ARG A 178 2.47 9.63 17.58
C ARG A 178 2.65 11.10 17.30
N TYR A 179 1.56 11.85 17.17
CA TYR A 179 1.59 13.31 17.24
C TYR A 179 2.08 13.77 18.61
N VAL A 180 2.93 14.79 18.60
CA VAL A 180 3.51 15.39 19.80
C VAL A 180 3.41 16.92 19.76
N ASP A 181 3.40 17.54 20.92
CA ASP A 181 3.53 18.99 21.05
C ASP A 181 4.99 19.47 20.88
N ASP A 182 5.20 20.78 21.03
CA ASP A 182 6.53 21.40 20.92
C ASP A 182 7.53 20.94 22.00
N ALA A 183 7.05 20.39 23.12
CA ALA A 183 7.88 19.79 24.15
C ALA A 183 8.23 18.32 23.83
N GLY A 184 7.71 17.77 22.73
CA GLY A 184 7.86 16.37 22.34
C GLY A 184 6.97 15.42 23.14
N ALA A 185 5.99 15.94 23.89
CA ALA A 185 5.04 15.11 24.63
C ALA A 185 3.89 14.66 23.73
N VAL A 186 3.53 13.37 23.81
CA VAL A 186 2.39 12.82 23.06
C VAL A 186 1.11 13.55 23.43
N THR A 187 0.37 13.99 22.41
CA THR A 187 -0.82 14.82 22.60
C THR A 187 -1.92 14.47 21.60
N ASP A 188 -3.17 14.66 22.02
CA ASP A 188 -4.35 14.67 21.16
C ASP A 188 -4.93 16.08 20.98
N GLN A 189 -4.24 17.11 21.49
CA GLN A 189 -4.67 18.50 21.42
C GLN A 189 -4.40 19.12 20.05
N TYR A 190 -5.39 19.86 19.55
CA TYR A 190 -5.25 20.68 18.35
C TYR A 190 -4.38 21.92 18.62
N PRO A 191 -3.50 22.35 17.69
CA PRO A 191 -3.26 21.79 16.36
C PRO A 191 -2.14 20.73 16.29
N PHE A 192 -1.47 20.42 17.40
CA PHE A 192 -0.35 19.47 17.44
C PHE A 192 -0.75 18.07 16.99
N CYS A 193 -1.92 17.61 17.42
CA CYS A 193 -2.66 16.50 16.84
C CYS A 193 -3.76 17.07 15.91
N PRO A 194 -3.53 17.16 14.59
CA PRO A 194 -4.42 17.90 13.69
C PRO A 194 -5.80 17.24 13.55
N ASN A 195 -5.91 15.93 13.80
CA ASN A 195 -7.16 15.18 13.61
C ASN A 195 -7.86 14.79 14.92
N GLY A 196 -7.27 15.08 16.09
CA GLY A 196 -7.85 14.68 17.39
C GLY A 196 -7.86 13.16 17.61
N SER A 197 -6.88 12.44 17.07
CA SER A 197 -6.69 11.01 17.33
C SER A 197 -6.35 10.78 18.81
N PRO A 198 -7.02 9.83 19.50
CA PRO A 198 -6.73 9.53 20.89
C PRO A 198 -5.28 9.08 21.04
N HIS A 199 -4.64 9.53 22.13
CA HIS A 199 -3.22 9.30 22.40
C HIS A 199 -2.30 9.73 21.24
N GLY A 200 -2.69 10.71 20.42
CA GLY A 200 -1.89 11.17 19.29
C GLY A 200 -1.64 10.12 18.20
N ILE A 201 -2.42 9.04 18.13
CA ILE A 201 -2.15 7.93 17.18
C ILE A 201 -2.20 8.42 15.72
N ALA A 202 -1.12 8.22 14.98
CA ALA A 202 -1.00 8.63 13.56
C ALA A 202 -0.73 7.46 12.59
N SER A 203 -0.54 6.24 13.12
CA SER A 203 -0.23 5.04 12.32
C SER A 203 -0.68 3.76 13.00
N PHE A 204 -0.84 2.71 12.20
CA PHE A 204 -0.98 1.32 12.65
C PHE A 204 0.03 0.41 11.93
N CYS A 205 0.44 -0.70 12.56
CA CYS A 205 1.17 -1.76 11.88
C CYS A 205 0.61 -3.15 12.21
N SER A 206 0.94 -4.13 11.36
CA SER A 206 0.59 -5.53 11.59
C SER A 206 1.39 -6.12 12.75
N PRO A 207 0.89 -7.18 13.42
CA PRO A 207 1.61 -7.84 14.51
C PRO A 207 3.00 -8.37 14.15
N ASP A 208 3.19 -8.79 12.90
CA ASP A 208 4.47 -9.22 12.35
C ASP A 208 5.34 -8.06 11.82
N GLY A 209 4.83 -6.83 11.85
CA GLY A 209 5.54 -5.61 11.51
C GLY A 209 5.76 -5.34 10.02
N ARG A 210 5.36 -6.25 9.11
CA ARG A 210 5.60 -6.13 7.66
C ARG A 210 4.69 -5.13 6.97
N HIS A 211 3.55 -4.82 7.58
CA HIS A 211 2.54 -3.93 7.01
C HIS A 211 2.41 -2.69 7.90
N LEU A 212 2.62 -1.51 7.31
CA LEU A 212 2.58 -0.22 8.00
C LEU A 212 1.59 0.71 7.31
N ALA A 213 0.66 1.27 8.05
CA ALA A 213 -0.28 2.29 7.59
C ALA A 213 -0.08 3.57 8.40
N MET A 214 0.11 4.71 7.77
CA MET A 214 0.28 5.99 8.45
C MET A 214 -0.44 7.12 7.73
N MET A 215 -1.06 8.01 8.51
CA MET A 215 -1.74 9.18 7.96
C MET A 215 -0.78 10.27 7.47
N PRO A 216 0.35 10.56 8.17
CA PRO A 216 1.35 11.49 7.67
C PRO A 216 2.10 10.98 6.43
N HIS A 217 2.70 11.91 5.67
CA HIS A 217 3.35 11.69 4.38
C HIS A 217 4.90 11.77 4.46
N PRO A 218 5.60 10.70 4.88
CA PRO A 218 7.07 10.69 4.91
C PRO A 218 7.69 10.77 3.51
N GLU A 219 6.98 10.29 2.48
CA GLU A 219 7.39 10.35 1.07
C GLU A 219 7.40 11.78 0.51
N ARG A 220 6.81 12.74 1.23
CA ARG A 220 6.91 14.17 0.89
C ARG A 220 8.07 14.85 1.58
N LEU A 221 8.90 14.12 2.33
CA LEU A 221 10.02 14.65 3.11
C LEU A 221 11.26 13.74 3.06
N PHE A 222 11.44 12.91 2.03
CA PHE A 222 12.61 12.00 1.97
C PHE A 222 13.90 12.71 1.52
N THR A 223 13.83 13.96 1.06
CA THR A 223 14.99 14.80 0.73
C THR A 223 15.02 16.07 1.57
N GLN A 224 16.21 16.65 1.74
CA GLN A 224 16.43 17.82 2.60
C GLN A 224 15.64 19.07 2.15
N TRP A 225 15.53 19.33 0.85
CA TRP A 225 14.86 20.53 0.32
C TRP A 225 13.33 20.51 0.47
N GLN A 226 12.74 19.34 0.75
CA GLN A 226 11.30 19.19 0.94
C GLN A 226 10.82 19.65 2.33
N TRP A 227 11.75 19.88 3.26
CA TRP A 227 11.44 20.32 4.61
C TRP A 227 11.18 21.83 4.65
N PRO A 228 9.98 22.29 5.04
CA PRO A 228 9.71 23.73 5.19
C PRO A 228 10.47 24.31 6.39
N TRP A 229 10.72 23.50 7.42
CA TRP A 229 11.52 23.83 8.58
C TRP A 229 12.21 22.57 9.09
N GLN A 230 13.47 22.69 9.50
CA GLN A 230 14.23 21.64 10.18
C GLN A 230 15.30 22.28 11.08
N PRO A 231 15.78 21.59 12.13
CA PRO A 231 16.89 22.07 12.94
C PRO A 231 18.12 22.38 12.08
N GLU A 232 18.84 23.47 12.39
CA GLU A 232 19.97 23.93 11.57
C GLU A 232 21.05 22.85 11.41
N HIS A 233 21.34 22.10 12.48
CA HIS A 233 22.32 21.01 12.46
C HIS A 233 21.90 19.83 11.56
N TRP A 234 20.63 19.72 11.17
CA TRP A 234 20.16 18.69 10.22
C TRP A 234 20.50 19.02 8.77
N ARG A 235 20.79 20.29 8.44
CA ARG A 235 21.18 20.69 7.08
C ARG A 235 22.48 20.03 6.62
N ALA A 236 23.31 19.58 7.56
CA ALA A 236 24.53 18.82 7.29
C ALA A 236 24.28 17.33 7.04
N LEU A 237 23.07 16.81 7.30
CA LEU A 237 22.74 15.42 7.02
C LEU A 237 22.72 15.17 5.51
N PRO A 238 23.25 14.03 5.04
CA PRO A 238 23.31 13.72 3.61
C PRO A 238 21.92 13.48 2.99
N ALA A 239 20.91 13.17 3.82
CA ALA A 239 19.54 12.92 3.41
C ALA A 239 18.57 13.23 4.56
N SER A 240 17.27 13.27 4.27
CA SER A 240 16.26 13.40 5.31
C SER A 240 16.20 12.14 6.20
N PRO A 241 15.90 12.28 7.51
CA PRO A 241 15.59 11.15 8.37
C PRO A 241 14.48 10.24 7.82
N TRP A 242 13.49 10.78 7.11
CA TRP A 242 12.40 9.97 6.53
C TRP A 242 12.85 9.03 5.41
N LEU A 243 14.00 9.29 4.75
CA LEU A 243 14.55 8.34 3.77
C LEU A 243 14.89 7.00 4.43
N ARG A 244 15.28 7.02 5.72
CA ARG A 244 15.63 5.81 6.46
C ARG A 244 14.48 4.81 6.49
N MET A 245 13.23 5.27 6.49
CA MET A 245 12.06 4.40 6.49
C MET A 245 12.00 3.51 5.25
N PHE A 246 12.29 4.07 4.08
CA PHE A 246 12.33 3.35 2.80
C PHE A 246 13.58 2.46 2.70
N GLN A 247 14.72 2.93 3.21
CA GLN A 247 15.95 2.13 3.31
C GLN A 247 15.79 0.92 4.23
N ASN A 248 15.03 1.05 5.32
CA ASN A 248 14.72 -0.08 6.21
C ASN A 248 13.89 -1.15 5.48
N ALA A 249 12.96 -0.75 4.61
CA ALA A 249 12.23 -1.70 3.77
C ALA A 249 13.18 -2.44 2.81
N ARG A 250 14.16 -1.73 2.23
CA ARG A 250 15.18 -2.34 1.37
C ARG A 250 16.04 -3.33 2.15
N ALA A 251 16.61 -2.89 3.28
CA ALA A 251 17.42 -3.74 4.14
C ALA A 251 16.66 -5.00 4.57
N TRP A 252 15.36 -4.88 4.90
CA TRP A 252 14.54 -6.04 5.23
C TRP A 252 14.39 -7.03 4.07
N CYS A 253 14.27 -6.55 2.82
CA CYS A 253 14.26 -7.42 1.64
C CYS A 253 15.59 -8.17 1.47
N ASP A 254 16.72 -7.47 1.70
CA ASP A 254 18.05 -8.05 1.59
C ASP A 254 18.32 -9.10 2.70
N GLU A 255 17.79 -8.87 3.90
CA GLU A 255 17.88 -9.79 5.06
C GLU A 255 16.92 -10.98 4.98
N THR A 256 15.83 -10.85 4.20
CA THR A 256 14.78 -11.87 4.07
C THR A 256 14.73 -12.33 2.61
N PRO A 257 15.59 -13.30 2.22
CA PRO A 257 15.59 -13.83 0.86
C PRO A 257 14.18 -14.29 0.46
N ALA A 258 13.83 -14.10 -0.81
CA ALA A 258 12.51 -14.49 -1.29
C ALA A 258 12.33 -16.00 -1.05
N VAL A 259 11.33 -16.38 -0.26
CA VAL A 259 10.95 -17.80 -0.10
C VAL A 259 10.58 -18.39 -1.48
N ALA A 260 10.12 -17.53 -2.39
CA ALA A 260 9.84 -17.88 -3.78
C ALA A 260 11.10 -18.15 -4.64
N ALA A 261 12.30 -17.71 -4.26
CA ALA A 261 13.49 -18.00 -5.06
C ALA A 261 13.86 -19.49 -5.05
N GLU A 262 13.49 -20.25 -4.02
CA GLU A 262 13.59 -21.72 -4.00
C GLU A 262 12.39 -22.36 -4.71
N ALA A 263 11.16 -21.93 -4.41
CA ALA A 263 9.95 -22.51 -5.00
C ALA A 263 9.81 -22.25 -6.52
N MET A 264 10.26 -21.10 -7.03
CA MET A 264 10.28 -20.81 -8.48
C MET A 264 11.47 -21.44 -9.19
N ARG A 265 12.61 -21.69 -8.50
CA ARG A 265 13.69 -22.51 -9.05
C ARG A 265 13.23 -23.96 -9.21
N ASP A 266 12.49 -24.49 -8.25
CA ASP A 266 11.90 -25.84 -8.33
C ASP A 266 10.81 -25.95 -9.39
N LEU A 267 9.95 -24.93 -9.55
CA LEU A 267 8.94 -24.90 -10.60
C LEU A 267 9.57 -24.77 -11.99
N SER A 268 10.58 -23.91 -12.15
CA SER A 268 11.32 -23.75 -13.41
C SER A 268 12.13 -25.01 -13.76
N ALA A 269 12.75 -25.67 -12.78
CA ALA A 269 13.44 -26.95 -12.97
C ALA A 269 12.47 -28.08 -13.36
N ALA A 270 11.30 -28.15 -12.72
CA ALA A 270 10.25 -29.13 -13.05
C ALA A 270 9.65 -28.89 -14.44
N MET A 271 9.48 -27.63 -14.85
CA MET A 271 8.98 -27.29 -16.20
C MET A 271 10.03 -27.54 -17.30
N THR A 272 11.32 -27.40 -16.99
CA THR A 272 12.41 -27.69 -17.93
C THR A 272 12.59 -29.21 -18.14
N ALA A 273 12.31 -30.02 -17.12
CA ALA A 273 12.34 -31.49 -17.21
C ALA A 273 11.15 -32.10 -17.99
N ALA A 274 10.09 -31.32 -18.25
CA ALA A 274 8.83 -31.81 -18.81
C ALA A 274 8.64 -31.50 -20.32
N VAL A 275 9.64 -30.97 -21.03
CA VAL A 275 9.53 -30.73 -22.47
C VAL A 275 9.70 -32.06 -23.24
N PRO A 276 8.66 -32.59 -23.92
CA PRO A 276 8.84 -33.74 -24.78
C PRO A 276 9.60 -33.34 -26.04
N ARG A 277 10.50 -34.20 -26.52
CA ARG A 277 11.17 -34.05 -27.81
C ARG A 277 10.16 -33.75 -28.93
N PRO A 278 10.45 -32.83 -29.86
CA PRO A 278 9.48 -32.39 -30.85
C PRO A 278 9.14 -33.52 -31.83
N LEU A 279 7.83 -33.73 -32.04
CA LEU A 279 7.28 -34.56 -33.10
C LEU A 279 7.14 -33.74 -34.39
N VAL A 280 7.44 -34.39 -35.50
CA VAL A 280 7.45 -33.93 -36.91
C VAL A 280 6.06 -33.44 -37.35
N PRO A 281 5.94 -32.42 -38.23
CA PRO A 281 4.64 -31.85 -38.60
C PRO A 281 3.89 -32.70 -39.64
N VAL A 282 2.57 -32.81 -39.47
CA VAL A 282 1.63 -33.29 -40.50
C VAL A 282 0.68 -32.13 -40.83
N VAL A 283 0.44 -31.94 -42.13
CA VAL A 283 -0.34 -30.89 -42.78
C VAL A 283 -1.75 -31.40 -43.12
N ALA A 284 -2.69 -30.46 -43.33
CA ALA A 284 -4.01 -30.54 -44.02
C ALA A 284 -5.24 -30.72 -43.10
N THR A 285 -6.43 -30.15 -43.31
CA THR A 285 -7.02 -29.20 -44.31
C THR A 285 -8.41 -28.74 -43.81
N SER A 286 -8.83 -27.56 -44.30
CA SER A 286 -10.16 -26.89 -44.40
C SER A 286 -11.52 -27.60 -44.16
N ALA A 287 -12.50 -26.83 -43.65
CA ALA A 287 -13.90 -26.57 -44.15
C ALA A 287 -14.75 -25.92 -43.02
N SER A 288 -15.33 -24.71 -43.14
CA SER A 288 -16.71 -24.33 -43.58
C SER A 288 -17.82 -25.12 -42.85
N GLU A 289 -18.96 -24.63 -42.31
CA GLU A 289 -19.97 -23.58 -42.56
C GLU A 289 -20.89 -23.53 -41.29
N ALA A 290 -21.34 -22.38 -40.76
CA ALA A 290 -22.61 -21.65 -40.99
C ALA A 290 -23.81 -21.93 -40.03
N ALA A 291 -24.48 -20.81 -39.68
CA ALA A 291 -25.92 -20.60 -39.41
C ALA A 291 -26.58 -20.89 -38.02
N ALA A 292 -26.77 -19.79 -37.27
CA ALA A 292 -28.03 -19.13 -36.85
C ALA A 292 -29.28 -19.87 -36.25
N ALA A 293 -29.90 -19.14 -35.30
CA ALA A 293 -31.26 -19.18 -34.69
C ALA A 293 -31.23 -19.63 -33.21
N GLY A 294 -31.78 -18.94 -32.20
CA GLY A 294 -32.88 -17.96 -32.11
C GLY A 294 -33.92 -18.51 -31.12
N GLY A 295 -34.14 -17.87 -29.97
CA GLY A 295 -35.23 -18.25 -29.05
C GLY A 295 -35.05 -17.81 -27.59
N ALA A 296 -35.99 -17.00 -27.10
CA ALA A 296 -35.97 -16.24 -25.85
C ALA A 296 -36.34 -17.05 -24.59
N GLY A 297 -35.96 -16.53 -23.42
CA GLY A 297 -36.55 -16.91 -22.13
C GLY A 297 -35.89 -16.29 -20.90
N GLY A 298 -36.55 -15.30 -20.29
CA GLY A 298 -36.63 -15.16 -18.83
C GLY A 298 -35.62 -14.26 -18.13
N ASP A 299 -36.12 -13.12 -17.66
CA ASP A 299 -35.49 -12.14 -16.77
C ASP A 299 -34.89 -12.74 -15.49
N ALA A 300 -33.67 -12.32 -15.16
CA ALA A 300 -33.20 -12.02 -13.79
C ALA A 300 -31.73 -11.53 -13.81
N ASP A 301 -31.37 -10.49 -14.58
CA ASP A 301 -30.04 -9.88 -14.43
C ASP A 301 -30.00 -8.45 -14.99
N ALA A 302 -30.59 -7.51 -14.25
CA ALA A 302 -30.58 -6.09 -14.61
C ALA A 302 -30.28 -5.24 -13.38
N MET A 303 -29.08 -5.37 -12.81
CA MET A 303 -28.52 -4.34 -11.93
C MET A 303 -26.98 -4.31 -11.84
N ALA A 304 -26.27 -4.82 -12.85
CA ALA A 304 -24.81 -4.83 -12.87
C ALA A 304 -24.22 -4.45 -14.23
N THR A 305 -24.66 -3.36 -14.85
CA THR A 305 -23.90 -2.78 -15.98
C THR A 305 -23.98 -1.26 -15.99
N HIS A 306 -22.84 -0.64 -16.31
CA HIS A 306 -22.59 0.80 -16.43
C HIS A 306 -22.26 1.56 -15.14
N VAL A 307 -21.06 1.30 -14.59
CA VAL A 307 -20.24 2.39 -14.05
C VAL A 307 -19.52 3.03 -15.25
N PRO A 308 -19.79 4.30 -15.60
CA PRO A 308 -19.11 4.95 -16.71
C PRO A 308 -17.60 5.04 -16.45
N ALA A 309 -16.80 4.84 -17.50
CA ALA A 309 -15.33 4.88 -17.49
C ALA A 309 -14.71 6.20 -16.96
N ALA A 310 -15.53 7.22 -16.68
CA ALA A 310 -15.13 8.49 -16.07
C ALA A 310 -15.11 8.47 -14.52
N ALA A 311 -15.54 7.38 -13.87
CA ALA A 311 -15.50 7.23 -12.40
C ALA A 311 -14.22 6.54 -11.87
N ALA A 312 -13.29 6.16 -12.75
CA ALA A 312 -11.98 5.63 -12.38
C ALA A 312 -11.03 6.76 -11.97
N ALA A 313 -11.31 7.46 -10.87
CA ALA A 313 -10.31 8.29 -10.23
C ALA A 313 -9.23 7.37 -9.60
N ALA A 314 -8.19 7.13 -10.40
CA ALA A 314 -6.91 6.46 -10.16
C ALA A 314 -6.70 5.89 -8.74
N ALA A 315 -7.12 4.65 -8.54
CA ALA A 315 -6.65 3.81 -7.45
C ALA A 315 -5.28 3.22 -7.84
N ASN A 316 -4.23 3.99 -7.56
CA ASN A 316 -2.84 3.67 -7.90
C ASN A 316 -2.12 3.04 -6.71
N LEU A 317 -1.22 2.11 -6.99
CA LEU A 317 -0.26 1.59 -6.04
C LEU A 317 1.12 1.55 -6.69
N VAL A 318 2.15 1.70 -5.87
CA VAL A 318 3.54 1.54 -6.32
C VAL A 318 3.97 0.12 -5.96
N GLY A 319 4.17 -0.70 -6.98
CA GLY A 319 4.82 -2.00 -6.83
C GLY A 319 6.33 -1.79 -6.74
N VAL A 320 6.99 -2.41 -5.77
CA VAL A 320 8.45 -2.31 -5.63
C VAL A 320 9.10 -3.68 -5.64
N ASP A 321 10.15 -3.78 -6.44
CA ASP A 321 10.98 -4.97 -6.56
C ASP A 321 12.36 -4.70 -5.98
N ALA A 322 12.86 -5.63 -5.18
CA ALA A 322 14.22 -5.56 -4.67
C ALA A 322 15.13 -6.03 -5.79
N MET A 323 16.03 -5.16 -6.24
CA MET A 323 16.93 -5.47 -7.35
C MET A 323 17.84 -6.64 -6.99
N ASP A 324 17.48 -7.85 -7.41
CA ASP A 324 18.44 -8.93 -7.64
C ASP A 324 19.30 -8.51 -8.85
N GLY A 325 20.58 -8.89 -8.89
CA GLY A 325 21.62 -8.40 -9.81
C GLY A 325 21.35 -8.46 -11.33
N ASP A 326 20.14 -8.80 -11.77
CA ASP A 326 19.64 -8.83 -13.15
C ASP A 326 18.98 -7.49 -13.60
N GLY A 327 19.20 -6.39 -12.84
CA GLY A 327 18.71 -5.02 -13.09
C GLY A 327 19.11 -4.38 -14.44
N ALA A 328 19.78 -5.12 -15.31
CA ALA A 328 20.00 -4.77 -16.71
C ALA A 328 18.81 -5.16 -17.61
N ARG A 329 18.08 -6.25 -17.29
CA ARG A 329 16.94 -6.73 -18.10
C ARG A 329 15.69 -5.88 -17.93
N ALA A 330 15.41 -5.38 -16.72
CA ALA A 330 14.25 -4.50 -16.47
C ALA A 330 14.36 -3.16 -17.23
N ARG A 331 15.58 -2.61 -17.34
CA ARG A 331 15.86 -1.41 -18.15
C ARG A 331 15.57 -1.59 -19.65
N ALA A 332 15.77 -2.81 -20.17
CA ALA A 332 15.48 -3.11 -21.57
C ALA A 332 13.96 -3.15 -21.87
N ILE A 333 13.13 -3.60 -20.94
CA ILE A 333 11.66 -3.63 -21.11
C ILE A 333 11.08 -2.21 -21.06
N ARG A 334 11.62 -1.33 -20.21
CA ARG A 334 11.19 0.08 -20.11
C ARG A 334 11.49 0.90 -21.37
N ALA A 335 12.48 0.50 -22.17
CA ALA A 335 12.79 1.12 -23.46
C ALA A 335 11.83 0.68 -24.58
N ALA A 336 11.08 -0.42 -24.40
CA ALA A 336 10.22 -1.01 -25.43
C ALA A 336 8.73 -0.64 -25.29
N ALA A 337 8.32 0.02 -24.20
CA ALA A 337 6.94 0.49 -24.04
C ALA A 337 6.73 1.82 -24.79
N PRO A 338 5.70 1.96 -25.65
CA PRO A 338 5.41 3.21 -26.34
C PRO A 338 5.01 4.27 -25.31
N ARG A 339 5.69 5.41 -25.33
CA ARG A 339 5.27 6.60 -24.57
C ARG A 339 3.95 7.10 -25.14
N ALA A 340 2.85 6.96 -24.39
CA ALA A 340 1.64 7.70 -24.69
C ALA A 340 1.89 9.18 -24.37
N MET A 341 1.74 10.05 -25.38
CA MET A 341 1.70 11.51 -25.24
C MET A 341 0.42 11.97 -24.56
#